data_AF-A0A3L5TV84-F1
#
_entry.id   AF-A0A3L5TV84-F1
#
_cell.length_a   1.000
_cell.length_b   1.000
_cell.length_c   1.000
_cell.angle_alpha   90.00
_cell.angle_beta   90.00
_cell.angle_gamma   90.00
#
_symmetry.space_group_name_H-M   'P 1'
#
loop_
_entity.id
_entity.type
_entity.pdbx_description
1 polymer ?
#
loop_
_entity_poly.entity_id
_entity_poly.type
_entity_poly.pdbx_seq_one_letter_code
_entity_poly.pdbx_strand_id
1 'polypeptide(L)'
;LLFAEKPSSLTSYEACETKERPIAFTSRSKRMWIQFKSDGKNTAAGFSIPYVTYNEEYQPLIEDIVKDGRLYNSYQHQHILKDRKLLNALMEVIAQPLNYFKYANVSHTLMPQSFIKLLTSKVRRFFSS
;
A
#
# COMPACT_ATOMS: atom_id res chain seq x y z
N LEU A 1 4.01 10.02 -3.96
CA LEU A 1 3.97 8.67 -4.57
C LEU A 1 4.84 8.71 -5.80
N LEU A 2 5.61 7.66 -6.05
CA LEU A 2 6.52 7.57 -7.19
C LEU A 2 6.12 6.34 -8.02
N PHE A 3 5.89 6.54 -9.32
CA PHE A 3 5.37 5.51 -10.24
C PHE A 3 6.35 5.26 -11.39
N ALA A 4 6.50 3.99 -11.75
CA ALA A 4 7.14 3.53 -12.99
C ALA A 4 6.04 3.14 -13.98
N GLU A 5 5.75 3.98 -14.98
CA GLU A 5 4.64 3.76 -15.94
C GLU A 5 4.92 2.64 -16.96
N LYS A 6 6.19 2.28 -17.18
CA LYS A 6 6.61 1.26 -18.18
C LYS A 6 7.35 0.08 -17.52
N PRO A 7 7.31 -1.12 -18.12
CA PRO A 7 8.04 -2.31 -17.63
C PRO A 7 9.56 -2.12 -17.46
N SER A 8 10.14 -1.07 -18.07
CA SER A 8 11.55 -0.68 -17.96
C SER A 8 11.76 0.72 -17.36
N SER A 9 10.72 1.36 -16.84
CA SER A 9 10.84 2.68 -16.21
C SER A 9 11.56 2.55 -14.87
N LEU A 10 12.65 3.31 -14.71
CA LEU A 10 13.39 3.41 -13.47
C LEU A 10 12.81 4.56 -12.64
N THR A 11 12.28 4.23 -11.48
CA THR A 11 11.83 5.22 -10.50
C THR A 11 12.73 5.09 -9.28
N SER A 12 13.53 6.12 -9.01
CA SER A 12 14.40 6.18 -7.84
C SER A 12 13.77 7.01 -6.73
N TYR A 13 13.91 6.54 -5.50
CA TYR A 13 13.56 7.28 -4.28
C TYR A 13 14.72 7.19 -3.30
N GLU A 14 15.03 8.32 -2.67
CA GLU A 14 16.07 8.42 -1.66
C GLU A 14 15.53 9.14 -0.42
N ALA A 15 15.84 8.59 0.75
CA ALA A 15 15.56 9.21 2.04
C ALA A 15 16.57 8.77 3.09
N CYS A 16 17.03 9.73 3.90
CA CYS A 16 17.95 9.50 5.01
C CYS A 16 17.30 9.72 6.39
N GLU A 17 16.01 10.08 6.42
CA GLU A 17 15.29 10.47 7.64
C GLU A 17 13.86 9.91 7.63
N THR A 18 13.28 9.73 8.82
CA THR A 18 11.88 9.39 8.98
C THR A 18 11.00 10.46 8.34
N LYS A 19 10.05 10.03 7.49
CA LYS A 19 9.02 10.91 6.94
C LYS A 19 7.73 10.75 7.74
N GLU A 20 7.04 11.85 8.00
CA GLU A 20 5.77 11.83 8.74
C GLU A 20 4.68 11.02 8.03
N ARG A 21 4.69 11.05 6.70
CA ARG A 21 3.71 10.34 5.86
C ARG A 21 4.34 9.07 5.29
N PRO A 22 3.66 7.92 5.43
CA PRO A 22 4.09 6.68 4.77
C PRO A 22 4.15 6.85 3.26
N ILE A 23 5.08 6.13 2.63
CA ILE A 23 5.31 6.17 1.19
C ILE A 23 5.05 4.78 0.63
N ALA A 24 4.14 4.70 -0.34
CA ALA A 24 3.93 3.49 -1.12
C ALA A 24 4.63 3.59 -2.47
N PHE A 25 5.17 2.46 -2.90
CA PHE A 25 5.76 2.26 -4.23
C PHE A 25 4.94 1.21 -4.96
N THR A 26 4.66 1.48 -6.23
CA THR A 26 4.09 0.49 -7.14
C THR A 26 4.98 0.42 -8.37
N SER A 27 5.39 -0.79 -8.74
CA SER A 27 6.25 -1.02 -9.90
C SER A 27 5.65 -2.09 -10.80
N ARG A 28 5.73 -1.86 -12.10
CA ARG A 28 5.40 -2.83 -13.15
C ARG A 28 6.65 -3.50 -13.74
N SER A 29 7.85 -3.14 -13.29
CA SER A 29 9.11 -3.61 -13.90
C SER A 29 9.52 -5.03 -13.49
N LYS A 30 8.69 -5.72 -12.69
CA LYS A 30 8.96 -7.04 -12.08
C LYS A 30 10.22 -7.10 -11.21
N ARG A 31 10.93 -5.98 -11.03
CA ARG A 31 12.17 -5.86 -10.25
C ARG A 31 12.11 -4.60 -9.39
N MET A 32 12.40 -4.76 -8.10
CA MET A 32 12.57 -3.66 -7.17
C MET A 32 13.91 -3.84 -6.46
N TRP A 33 14.74 -2.80 -6.49
CA TRP A 33 16.03 -2.79 -5.83
C TRP A 33 15.97 -1.86 -4.62
N ILE A 34 16.41 -2.35 -3.47
CA ILE A 34 16.52 -1.57 -2.24
C ILE A 34 17.98 -1.57 -1.84
N GLN A 35 18.58 -0.39 -1.77
CA GLN A 35 19.94 -0.21 -1.26
C GLN A 35 19.87 0.59 0.03
N PHE A 36 20.42 0.04 1.11
CA PHE A 36 20.55 0.71 2.39
C PHE A 36 22.03 0.83 2.76
N LYS A 37 22.45 2.02 3.21
CA LYS A 37 23.80 2.30 3.65
C LYS A 37 23.75 3.09 4.95
N SER A 38 24.53 2.65 5.96
CA SER A 38 24.75 3.35 7.22
C SER A 38 26.25 3.50 7.45
N ASP A 39 26.66 4.56 8.15
CA ASP A 39 28.05 4.80 8.56
C ASP A 39 28.48 3.99 9.80
N GLY A 40 27.54 3.27 10.43
CA GLY A 40 27.75 2.47 11.63
C GLY A 40 28.00 3.27 12.91
N LYS A 41 28.15 4.60 12.82
CA LYS A 41 28.38 5.50 13.96
C LYS A 41 27.07 6.00 14.56
N ASN A 42 26.06 6.18 13.72
CA ASN A 42 24.71 6.58 14.12
C ASN A 42 23.73 5.48 13.72
N THR A 43 23.37 4.62 14.68
CA THR A 43 22.45 3.50 14.45
C THR A 43 21.06 3.81 14.97
N ALA A 44 20.05 3.27 14.28
CA ALA A 44 18.64 3.34 14.66
C ALA A 44 17.99 1.98 14.37
N ALA A 45 16.70 1.84 14.68
CA ALA A 45 15.96 0.59 14.48
C ALA A 45 15.84 0.13 13.02
N GLY A 46 16.24 0.97 12.04
CA GLY A 46 16.15 0.66 10.62
C GLY A 46 14.75 0.85 10.05
N PHE A 47 14.35 -0.01 9.12
CA PHE A 47 13.05 0.05 8.45
C PHE A 47 12.48 -1.35 8.17
N SER A 48 11.17 -1.40 7.96
CA SER A 48 10.46 -2.57 7.43
C SER A 48 9.71 -2.18 6.18
N ILE A 49 9.87 -2.93 5.10
CA ILE A 49 9.20 -2.71 3.81
C ILE A 49 8.29 -3.91 3.53
N PRO A 50 7.00 -3.83 3.88
CA PRO A 50 6.03 -4.84 3.45
C PRO A 50 5.78 -4.69 1.95
N TYR A 51 5.74 -5.81 1.23
CA TYR A 51 5.46 -5.83 -0.20
C TYR A 51 4.48 -6.95 -0.55
N VAL A 52 3.81 -6.78 -1.68
CA VAL A 52 2.89 -7.76 -2.23
C VAL A 52 2.94 -7.69 -3.75
N THR A 53 2.63 -8.82 -4.40
CA THR A 53 2.46 -8.87 -5.86
C THR A 53 0.99 -9.13 -6.17
N TYR A 54 0.53 -8.64 -7.31
CA TYR A 54 -0.85 -8.77 -7.75
C TYR A 54 -0.90 -9.00 -9.25
N ASN A 55 -2.02 -9.52 -9.73
CA ASN A 55 -2.24 -9.73 -11.17
C ASN A 55 -2.31 -8.37 -11.89
N GLU A 56 -1.58 -8.20 -12.99
CA GLU A 56 -1.55 -6.94 -13.77
C GLU A 56 -2.95 -6.48 -14.22
N GLU A 57 -3.93 -7.39 -14.35
CA GLU A 57 -5.33 -7.02 -14.65
C GLU A 57 -5.94 -6.09 -13.58
N TYR A 58 -5.48 -6.18 -12.33
CA TYR A 58 -5.94 -5.35 -11.24
C TYR A 58 -5.18 -4.02 -11.14
N GLN A 59 -4.23 -3.73 -12.02
CA GLN A 59 -3.45 -2.50 -12.03
C GLN A 59 -4.32 -1.23 -11.87
N PRO A 60 -5.43 -1.05 -12.60
CA PRO A 60 -6.26 0.15 -12.45
C PRO A 60 -6.85 0.29 -11.04
N LEU A 61 -7.28 -0.82 -10.43
CA LEU A 61 -7.79 -0.84 -9.07
C LEU A 61 -6.69 -0.53 -8.06
N ILE A 62 -5.52 -1.16 -8.20
CA ILE A 62 -4.42 -0.94 -7.25
C ILE A 62 -3.93 0.50 -7.32
N GLU A 63 -3.78 1.06 -8.52
CA GLU A 63 -3.46 2.48 -8.67
C GLU A 63 -4.50 3.39 -8.02
N ASP A 64 -5.79 3.11 -8.21
CA ASP A 64 -6.86 3.88 -7.58
C ASP A 64 -6.81 3.78 -6.05
N ILE A 65 -6.51 2.62 -5.46
CA ILE A 65 -6.33 2.45 -4.02
C ILE A 65 -5.10 3.22 -3.54
N VAL A 66 -3.93 2.98 -4.14
CA VAL A 66 -2.64 3.50 -3.65
C VAL A 66 -2.41 4.97 -3.98
N LYS A 67 -3.12 5.54 -4.97
CA LYS A 67 -3.09 6.99 -5.30
C LYS A 67 -4.06 7.80 -4.46
N ASP A 68 -4.97 7.15 -3.74
CA ASP A 68 -5.92 7.85 -2.90
C ASP A 68 -5.22 8.51 -1.71
N GLY A 69 -5.05 9.82 -1.77
CA GLY A 69 -4.42 10.59 -0.71
C GLY A 69 -5.06 10.39 0.66
N ARG A 70 -6.33 9.98 0.73
CA ARG A 70 -7.02 9.66 2.00
C ARG A 70 -6.40 8.47 2.72
N LEU A 71 -5.72 7.56 2.01
CA LEU A 71 -5.00 6.43 2.60
C LEU A 71 -3.83 6.90 3.49
N TYR A 72 -3.16 7.99 3.10
CA TYR A 72 -1.95 8.48 3.79
C TYR A 72 -2.15 9.77 4.59
N ASN A 73 -3.20 10.55 4.30
CA ASN A 73 -3.42 11.87 4.91
C ASN A 73 -4.37 11.86 6.11
N SER A 74 -5.29 10.90 6.24
CA SER A 74 -6.21 10.91 7.38
C SER A 74 -5.50 10.33 8.62
N TYR A 75 -5.60 11.02 9.76
CA TYR A 75 -5.11 10.49 11.05
C TYR A 75 -5.65 9.08 11.31
N GLN A 76 -6.91 8.83 10.91
CA GLN A 76 -7.56 7.54 11.03
C GLN A 76 -6.93 6.43 10.18
N HIS A 77 -6.45 6.72 8.96
CA HIS A 77 -5.89 5.70 8.07
C HIS A 77 -4.37 5.54 8.21
N GLN A 78 -3.64 6.52 8.75
CA GLN A 78 -2.22 6.32 9.06
C GLN A 78 -2.01 5.18 10.07
N HIS A 79 -2.94 5.00 11.02
CA HIS A 79 -2.90 3.88 11.95
C HIS A 79 -3.02 2.52 11.26
N ILE A 80 -3.74 2.42 10.14
CA ILE A 80 -3.86 1.17 9.36
C ILE A 80 -2.50 0.75 8.80
N LEU A 81 -1.70 1.72 8.37
CA LEU A 81 -0.35 1.48 7.84
C LEU A 81 0.67 1.19 8.95
N LYS A 82 0.35 1.52 10.21
CA LYS A 82 1.19 1.27 11.39
C LYS A 82 0.79 0.00 12.15
N ASP A 83 -0.47 -0.43 12.05
CA ASP A 83 -0.99 -1.65 12.67
C ASP A 83 -0.76 -2.85 11.74
N ARG A 84 -0.08 -3.87 12.27
CA ARG A 84 0.32 -5.04 11.49
C ARG A 84 -0.87 -5.86 10.95
N LYS A 85 -1.97 -5.96 11.70
CA LYS A 85 -3.15 -6.74 11.27
C LYS A 85 -3.89 -6.00 10.15
N LEU A 86 -4.06 -4.69 10.31
CA LEU A 86 -4.70 -3.82 9.33
C LEU A 86 -3.90 -3.74 8.03
N LEU A 87 -2.58 -3.57 8.14
CA LEU A 87 -1.66 -3.58 7.00
C LEU A 87 -1.71 -4.92 6.26
N ASN A 88 -1.67 -6.05 6.98
CA ASN A 88 -1.78 -7.37 6.36
C ASN A 88 -3.10 -7.55 5.60
N ALA A 89 -4.21 -7.13 6.18
CA ALA A 89 -5.51 -7.23 5.52
C ALA A 89 -5.62 -6.32 4.28
N LEU A 90 -5.03 -5.12 4.31
CA LEU A 90 -4.89 -4.30 3.11
C LEU A 90 -4.04 -5.01 2.05
N MET A 91 -2.91 -5.61 2.43
CA MET A 91 -2.05 -6.36 1.51
C MET A 91 -2.76 -7.59 0.93
N GLU A 92 -3.56 -8.33 1.70
CA GLU A 92 -4.38 -9.44 1.20
C GLU A 92 -5.41 -8.98 0.15
N VAL A 93 -6.00 -7.79 0.32
CA VAL A 93 -6.90 -7.19 -0.68
C VAL A 93 -6.13 -6.71 -1.91
N ILE A 94 -4.94 -6.13 -1.76
CA ILE A 94 -4.12 -5.73 -2.91
C ILE A 94 -3.67 -6.96 -3.71
N ALA A 95 -3.25 -8.04 -3.03
CA ALA A 95 -2.85 -9.30 -3.68
C ALA A 95 -3.99 -9.92 -4.49
N GLN A 96 -5.18 -9.95 -3.88
CA GLN A 96 -6.36 -10.61 -4.40
C GLN A 96 -7.58 -9.76 -4.02
N PRO A 97 -8.06 -8.87 -4.91
CA PRO A 97 -9.14 -7.94 -4.60
C PRO A 97 -10.43 -8.58 -4.10
N LEU A 98 -10.71 -9.83 -4.48
CA LEU A 98 -11.87 -10.58 -3.98
C LEU A 98 -11.80 -10.87 -2.47
N ASN A 99 -10.62 -10.87 -1.85
CA ASN A 99 -10.47 -10.97 -0.40
C ASN A 99 -11.16 -9.82 0.34
N TYR A 100 -11.46 -8.71 -0.34
CA TYR A 100 -12.30 -7.64 0.21
C TYR A 100 -13.61 -8.19 0.80
N PHE A 101 -14.27 -9.15 0.13
CA PHE A 101 -15.55 -9.68 0.60
C PHE A 101 -15.43 -10.46 1.92
N LYS A 102 -14.29 -11.12 2.17
CA LYS A 102 -13.98 -11.75 3.47
C LYS A 102 -13.98 -10.71 4.59
N TYR A 103 -13.35 -9.55 4.37
CA TYR A 103 -13.27 -8.49 5.39
C TYR A 103 -14.54 -7.66 5.52
N ALA A 104 -15.22 -7.40 4.40
CA ALA A 104 -16.48 -6.68 4.39
C ALA A 104 -17.59 -7.42 5.16
N ASN A 105 -17.62 -8.76 5.03
CA ASN A 105 -18.64 -9.59 5.68
C ASN A 105 -18.36 -9.84 7.17
N VAL A 106 -17.08 -9.88 7.58
CA VAL A 106 -16.68 -10.13 8.98
C VAL A 106 -16.67 -8.84 9.83
N SER A 107 -16.92 -7.68 9.20
CA SER A 107 -17.58 -6.47 9.69
C SER A 107 -17.17 -5.88 11.07
N HIS A 108 -16.63 -4.66 11.03
CA HIS A 108 -16.36 -3.71 12.14
C HIS A 108 -15.24 -4.02 13.15
N THR A 109 -14.94 -5.27 13.48
CA THR A 109 -13.94 -5.55 14.53
C THR A 109 -12.49 -5.44 14.02
N LEU A 110 -12.28 -5.78 12.74
CA LEU A 110 -10.94 -5.89 12.17
C LEU A 110 -10.48 -4.65 11.41
N MET A 111 -11.38 -3.83 10.84
CA MET A 111 -11.02 -2.66 10.03
C MET A 111 -11.88 -1.43 10.34
N PRO A 112 -11.30 -0.22 10.38
CA PRO A 112 -12.07 1.01 10.55
C PRO A 112 -13.13 1.19 9.46
N GLN A 113 -14.32 1.67 9.84
CA GLN A 113 -15.43 1.80 8.90
C GLN A 113 -15.13 2.75 7.73
N SER A 114 -14.35 3.81 7.99
CA SER A 114 -13.87 4.74 6.97
C SER A 114 -13.00 4.04 5.92
N PHE A 115 -12.21 3.07 6.35
CA PHE A 115 -11.34 2.29 5.47
C PHE A 115 -12.12 1.26 4.65
N ILE A 116 -13.05 0.54 5.29
CA ILE A 116 -13.96 -0.36 4.58
C ILE A 116 -14.68 0.42 3.48
N LYS A 117 -15.28 1.57 3.80
CA LYS A 117 -15.97 2.43 2.82
C LYS A 117 -15.06 2.85 1.65
N LEU A 118 -13.81 3.24 1.94
CA LEU A 118 -12.83 3.57 0.92
C LEU A 118 -12.62 2.39 -0.04
N LEU A 119 -12.31 1.20 0.48
CA LEU A 119 -12.10 0.00 -0.33
C LEU A 119 -13.39 -0.42 -1.06
N THR A 120 -14.55 -0.41 -0.39
CA THR A 120 -15.86 -0.73 -0.98
C THR A 120 -16.09 0.07 -2.25
N SER A 121 -15.89 1.39 -2.19
CA SER A 121 -16.13 2.27 -3.32
C SER A 121 -15.26 1.94 -4.54
N LYS A 122 -14.01 1.54 -4.30
CA LYS A 122 -13.02 1.26 -5.35
C LYS A 122 -13.21 -0.13 -5.94
N VAL A 123 -13.32 -1.14 -5.07
CA VAL A 123 -13.50 -2.54 -5.45
C VAL A 123 -14.81 -2.74 -6.21
N ARG A 124 -15.93 -2.20 -5.69
CA ARG A 124 -17.22 -2.32 -6.40
C ARG A 124 -17.18 -1.67 -7.76
N ARG A 125 -16.62 -0.46 -7.87
CA ARG A 125 -16.50 0.26 -9.15
C ARG A 125 -15.71 -0.55 -10.17
N PHE A 126 -14.60 -1.18 -9.76
CA PHE A 126 -13.76 -1.98 -10.64
C PHE A 126 -14.44 -3.26 -11.14
N PHE A 127 -15.23 -3.93 -10.30
CA PHE A 127 -15.93 -5.16 -10.70
C PHE A 127 -17.31 -4.93 -11.35
N SER A 128 -17.84 -3.70 -11.30
CA SER A 128 -19.09 -3.33 -11.96
C SER A 128 -18.91 -2.79 -13.38
N SER A 129 -17.67 -2.48 -13.77
CA SER A 129 -17.29 -2.05 -15.12
C SER A 129 -16.93 -3.23 -16.00
#